data_AF-A0A950UIF8-F1
#
_entry.id   AF-A0A950UIF8-F1
#
_cell.length_a   1.000
_cell.length_b   1.000
_cell.length_c   1.000
_cell.angle_alpha   90.00
_cell.angle_beta   90.00
_cell.angle_gamma   90.00
#
_symmetry.space_group_name_H-M   'P 1'
#
loop_
_entity.id
_entity.type
_entity.pdbx_description
1 polymer ?
#
loop_
_entity_poly.entity_id
_entity_poly.type
_entity_poly.pdbx_seq_one_letter_code
_entity_poly.pdbx_strand_id
1 'polypeptide(L)' 'PRLHPDDQGEVLVRVDRATPAGEPLLSALVTAADHAMHPLYRHVAFSLDRPVPLSDAELRAEWAMDVLRLHHAWRYR' A
#
# COMPACT_ATOMS: atom_id res chain seq x y z
N PRO A 1 -2.31 22.04 -6.59
CA PRO A 1 -3.22 21.85 -5.43
C PRO A 1 -2.79 20.62 -4.61
N ARG A 2 -2.83 20.69 -3.27
CA ARG A 2 -2.64 19.52 -2.40
C ARG A 2 -4.02 18.94 -2.08
N LEU A 3 -4.17 17.62 -2.20
CA LEU A 3 -5.40 16.92 -1.81
C LEU A 3 -5.57 16.98 -0.29
N HIS A 4 -6.83 17.04 0.17
CA HIS A 4 -7.15 16.83 1.58
C HIS A 4 -6.70 15.42 2.01
N PRO A 5 -6.24 15.19 3.24
CA PRO A 5 -5.80 13.86 3.68
C PRO A 5 -6.82 12.74 3.44
N ASP A 6 -8.10 13.00 3.65
CA ASP A 6 -9.16 12.01 3.40
C ASP A 6 -9.27 11.65 1.91
N ASP A 7 -9.17 12.64 1.02
CA ASP A 7 -9.18 12.42 -0.43
C ASP A 7 -7.96 11.61 -0.88
N GLN A 8 -6.82 11.76 -0.21
CA GLN A 8 -5.62 10.95 -0.50
C GLN A 8 -5.89 9.47 -0.22
N GLY A 9 -6.54 9.17 0.91
CA GLY A 9 -6.94 7.80 1.26
C GLY A 9 -7.88 7.22 0.21
N GLU A 10 -8.93 7.95 -0.16
CA GLU A 10 -9.91 7.50 -1.16
C GLU A 10 -9.25 7.20 -2.52
N VAL A 11 -8.36 8.08 -2.99
CA VAL A 11 -7.65 7.88 -4.26
C VAL A 11 -6.82 6.61 -4.22
N LEU A 12 -6.07 6.35 -3.14
CA LEU A 12 -5.24 5.15 -3.02
C LEU A 12 -6.10 3.88 -2.96
N VAL A 13 -7.21 3.90 -2.21
CA VAL A 13 -8.17 2.78 -2.20
C VAL A 13 -8.73 2.53 -3.59
N ARG A 14 -9.05 3.58 -4.34
CA ARG A 14 -9.59 3.45 -5.69
C ARG A 14 -8.57 2.87 -6.68
N VAL A 15 -7.29 3.21 -6.54
CA VAL A 15 -6.20 2.64 -7.34
C VAL A 15 -6.13 1.13 -7.14
N ASP A 16 -6.24 0.66 -5.90
CA ASP A 16 -6.09 -0.75 -5.56
C ASP A 16 -7.38 -1.58 -5.59
N ARG A 17 -8.53 -0.97 -5.89
CA ARG A 17 -9.83 -1.67 -5.91
C ARG A 17 -9.87 -2.85 -6.88
N ALA A 18 -9.10 -2.78 -7.97
CA ALA A 18 -9.00 -3.85 -8.95
C ALA A 18 -7.85 -4.84 -8.68
N THR A 19 -7.00 -4.57 -7.67
CA THR A 19 -5.87 -5.42 -7.31
C THR A 19 -6.38 -6.75 -6.73
N PRO A 20 -6.05 -7.91 -7.34
CA PRO A 20 -6.47 -9.22 -6.83
C PRO A 20 -6.02 -9.45 -5.39
N ALA A 21 -6.80 -10.21 -4.61
CA ALA A 21 -6.52 -10.43 -3.18
C ALA A 21 -5.15 -11.07 -2.88
N GLY A 22 -4.62 -11.86 -3.81
CA GLY A 22 -3.29 -12.46 -3.70
C GLY A 22 -2.14 -11.58 -4.18
N GLU A 23 -2.43 -10.43 -4.80
CA GLU A 23 -1.42 -9.51 -5.34
C GLU A 23 -1.10 -8.37 -4.35
N PRO A 24 0.16 -7.91 -4.33
CA PRO A 24 0.58 -6.80 -3.48
C PRO A 24 -0.13 -5.50 -3.87
N LEU A 25 -0.46 -4.67 -2.89
CA LEU A 25 -1.13 -3.38 -3.14
C LEU A 25 -0.20 -2.40 -3.87
N LEU A 26 -0.65 -1.80 -4.97
CA LEU A 26 0.08 -0.78 -5.71
C LEU A 26 0.40 0.43 -4.84
N SER A 27 -0.48 0.77 -3.89
CA SER A 27 -0.25 1.82 -2.90
C SER A 27 1.00 1.60 -2.04
N ALA A 28 1.56 0.38 -1.99
CA ALA A 28 2.83 0.11 -1.32
C ALA A 28 3.99 0.93 -1.92
N LEU A 29 3.91 1.31 -3.20
CA LEU A 29 4.93 2.10 -3.89
C LEU A 29 4.79 3.61 -3.67
N VAL A 30 3.68 4.04 -3.08
CA VAL A 30 3.53 5.42 -2.63
C VAL A 30 4.21 5.52 -1.28
N THR A 31 5.33 6.22 -1.20
CA THR A 31 6.15 6.33 0.01
C THR A 31 6.06 7.71 0.64
N ALA A 32 6.34 7.78 1.94
CA ALA A 32 6.61 9.05 2.62
C ALA A 32 8.04 9.54 2.31
N ALA A 33 8.50 10.52 3.07
CA ALA A 33 9.90 10.94 3.06
C ALA A 33 10.83 9.74 3.33
N ASP A 34 12.06 9.82 2.79
CA ASP A 34 13.10 8.80 2.92
C ASP A 34 12.70 7.40 2.43
N HIS A 35 11.76 7.32 1.49
CA HIS A 35 11.22 6.07 0.93
C HIS A 35 10.58 5.16 2.00
N ALA A 36 10.17 5.73 3.13
CA ALA A 36 9.49 4.98 4.18
C ALA A 36 8.04 4.64 3.81
N MET A 37 7.48 3.61 4.46
CA MET A 37 6.07 3.25 4.34
C MET A 37 5.16 4.46 4.56
N HIS A 38 4.24 4.70 3.63
CA HIS A 38 3.29 5.79 3.77
C HIS A 38 2.27 5.51 4.89
N PRO A 39 1.90 6.49 5.75
CA PRO A 39 0.99 6.28 6.87
C PRO A 39 -0.40 5.74 6.47
N LEU A 40 -0.85 6.05 5.25
CA LEU A 40 -2.13 5.56 4.71
C LEU A 40 -2.10 4.09 4.29
N TYR A 41 -0.95 3.42 4.27
CA TYR A 41 -0.86 2.02 3.83
C TYR A 41 -1.81 1.10 4.63
N ARG A 42 -1.84 1.25 5.97
CA ARG A 42 -2.77 0.51 6.85
C ARG A 42 -4.23 0.78 6.48
N HIS A 43 -4.56 2.05 6.22
CA HIS A 43 -5.91 2.47 5.88
C HIS A 43 -6.37 1.86 4.54
N VAL A 44 -5.49 1.85 3.54
CA VAL A 44 -5.81 1.26 2.23
C VAL A 44 -6.04 -0.24 2.35
N ALA A 45 -5.13 -0.96 3.03
CA ALA A 45 -5.27 -2.39 3.26
C ALA A 45 -6.58 -2.72 3.98
N PHE A 46 -6.89 -2.01 5.06
CA PHE A 46 -8.14 -2.18 5.81
C PHE A 46 -9.38 -1.91 4.94
N SER A 47 -9.37 -0.84 4.14
CA SER A 47 -10.50 -0.45 3.29
C SER A 47 -10.76 -1.38 2.10
N LEU A 48 -9.82 -2.27 1.81
CA LEU A 48 -9.91 -3.29 0.75
C LEU A 48 -10.05 -4.71 1.33
N ASP A 49 -10.44 -4.80 2.60
CA ASP A 49 -10.61 -6.05 3.34
C ASP A 49 -9.36 -6.96 3.29
N ARG A 50 -8.17 -6.36 3.21
CA ARG A 50 -6.91 -7.10 3.35
C ARG A 50 -6.67 -7.44 4.81
N PRO A 51 -6.01 -8.57 5.11
CA PRO A 51 -5.44 -8.79 6.43
C PRO A 51 -4.51 -7.63 6.79
N VAL A 52 -4.68 -7.06 7.98
CA VAL A 52 -3.86 -5.95 8.46
C VAL A 52 -3.21 -6.35 9.78
N PRO A 53 -1.87 -6.39 9.85
CA PRO A 53 -1.18 -6.65 11.10
C PRO A 53 -1.50 -5.61 12.17
N LEU A 54 -1.69 -6.10 13.40
CA LEU A 54 -1.95 -5.25 14.56
C LEU A 54 -0.69 -4.50 14.99
N SER A 55 0.49 -5.10 14.84
CA SER A 55 1.74 -4.42 15.17
C SER A 55 2.27 -3.61 13.99
N ASP A 56 2.87 -2.46 14.31
CA ASP A 56 3.51 -1.61 13.31
C ASP A 56 4.79 -2.25 12.74
N ALA A 57 5.43 -3.15 13.48
CA ALA A 57 6.62 -3.86 13.00
C ALA A 57 6.25 -4.89 11.92
N GLU A 58 5.21 -5.69 12.17
CA GLU A 58 4.69 -6.65 11.19
C GLU A 58 4.13 -5.93 9.96
N LEU A 59 3.38 -4.83 10.15
CA LEU A 59 2.85 -4.05 9.03
C LEU A 59 3.98 -3.52 8.13
N ARG A 60 5.08 -3.03 8.71
CA ARG A 60 6.25 -2.59 7.93
C ARG A 60 6.93 -3.75 7.21
N ALA A 61 7.01 -4.92 7.82
CA ALA A 61 7.57 -6.11 7.19
C ALA A 61 6.72 -6.58 5.99
N GLU A 62 5.39 -6.59 6.15
CA GLU A 62 4.47 -6.90 5.05
C GLU A 62 4.56 -5.88 3.92
N TRP A 63 4.55 -4.58 4.24
CA TRP A 63 4.76 -3.52 3.25
C TRP A 63 6.08 -3.70 2.48
N ALA A 64 7.18 -3.98 3.17
CA ALA A 64 8.47 -4.21 2.53
C ALA A 64 8.43 -5.42 1.58
N MET A 65 7.72 -6.48 1.95
CA MET A 65 7.53 -7.64 1.09
C MET A 65 6.70 -7.31 -0.14
N ASP A 66 5.63 -6.54 0.01
CA ASP A 66 4.80 -6.10 -1.12
C ASP A 66 5.58 -5.23 -2.10
N VAL A 67 6.41 -4.31 -1.60
CA VAL A 67 7.34 -3.53 -2.43
C VAL A 67 8.27 -4.45 -3.22
N LEU A 68 8.89 -5.46 -2.59
CA LEU A 68 9.77 -6.42 -3.28
C LEU A 68 9.02 -7.22 -4.35
N ARG A 69 7.81 -7.70 -4.03
CA ARG A 69 6.95 -8.46 -4.95
C ARG A 69 6.56 -7.63 -6.17
N LEU A 70 6.25 -6.35 -5.99
CA LEU A 70 5.95 -5.42 -7.09
C LEU A 70 7.17 -5.18 -7.98
N HIS A 71 8.33 -4.92 -7.38
CA HIS A 71 9.58 -4.75 -8.14
C HIS A 71 9.90 -5.99 -8.97
N HIS A 72 9.74 -7.18 -8.37
CA HIS A 72 9.92 -8.44 -9.10
C HIS A 72 8.90 -8.58 -10.23
N ALA A 73 7.60 -8.36 -9.97
CA ALA A 73 6.55 -8.50 -10.97
C ALA A 73 6.75 -7.58 -12.18
N TRP A 74 7.18 -6.33 -11.99
CA TRP A 74 7.39 -5.39 -13.08
C TRP A 74 8.75 -5.52 -13.76
N ARG A 75 9.76 -6.07 -13.10
CA ARG A 75 11.05 -6.37 -13.74
C ARG A 75 10.92 -7.38 -14.89
N TYR A 76 9.93 -8.27 -14.81
CA TYR A 76 9.72 -9.37 -15.76
C TYR A 76 8.43 -9.23 -16.57
N ARG A 77 7.80 -8.06 -16.54
CA ARG A 77 6.74 -7.67 -17.48
C ARG A 77 7.36 -6.90 -18.64
#